data_AF-E2BL34-F1
#
_entry.id   AF-E2BL34-F1
#
_cell.length_a   1.000
_cell.length_b   1.000
_cell.length_c   1.000
_cell.angle_alpha   90.00
_cell.angle_beta   90.00
_cell.angle_gamma   90.00
#
_symmetry.space_group_name_H-M   'P 1'
#
loop_
_entity.id
_entity.type
_entity.pdbx_description
1 polymer ?
#
loop_
_entity_poly.entity_id
_entity_poly.type
_entity_poly.pdbx_seq_one_letter_code
_entity_poly.pdbx_strand_id
1 'polypeptide(L)' 'TVTAMRYRQELIDLNHVLYPEHIIIAQRKCKVILLHDNVRPHVAKIIKDTLSALQWEILPHAAYSPDC' A
#
# COMPACT_ATOMS: atom_id res chain seq x y z
N THR A 1 9.69 -4.46 15.54
CA THR A 1 8.22 -4.30 15.54
C THR A 1 7.85 -3.12 14.66
N VAL A 2 7.21 -3.37 13.52
CA VAL A 2 6.74 -2.29 12.64
C VAL A 2 5.48 -1.67 13.26
N THR A 3 5.50 -0.36 13.48
CA THR A 3 4.33 0.40 13.94
C THR A 3 3.53 0.88 12.74
N ALA A 4 2.24 1.20 12.92
CA ALA A 4 1.42 1.77 11.85
C ALA A 4 2.02 3.07 11.28
N MET A 5 2.70 3.87 12.11
CA MET A 5 3.38 5.09 11.65
C MET A 5 4.57 4.80 10.75
N ARG A 6 5.37 3.77 11.09
CA ARG A 6 6.49 3.36 10.26
C ARG A 6 6.01 2.82 8.92
N TYR A 7 4.99 1.97 8.94
CA TYR A 7 4.40 1.42 7.71
C TYR A 7 3.79 2.50 6.81
N ARG A 8 3.13 3.51 7.39
CA ARG A 8 2.65 4.68 6.64
C ARG A 8 3.79 5.38 5.91
N GLN A 9 4.92 5.61 6.58
CA GLN A 9 6.06 6.28 5.97
C GLN A 9 6.62 5.47 4.80
N GLU A 10 6.72 4.15 4.97
CA GLU A 10 7.17 3.23 3.91
C GLU A 10 6.26 3.27 2.67
N LEU A 11 4.93 3.36 2.84
CA LEU A 11 4.00 3.53 1.72
C LEU A 11 4.20 4.86 0.97
N ILE A 12 4.46 5.94 1.70
CA ILE A 12 4.72 7.26 1.12
C ILE A 12 6.03 7.25 0.33
N ASP A 13 7.08 6.68 0.92
CA ASP A 13 8.40 6.56 0.29
C ASP A 13 8.31 5.68 -0.97
N LEU A 14 7.56 4.57 -0.91
CA LEU A 14 7.30 3.72 -2.07
C LEU A 14 6.57 4.48 -3.18
N ASN A 15 5.56 5.28 -2.84
CA ASN A 15 4.87 6.13 -3.82
C ASN A 15 5.83 7.14 -4.46
N HIS A 16 6.75 7.74 -3.70
CA HIS A 16 7.76 8.65 -4.23
C HIS A 16 8.76 7.98 -5.17
N VAL A 17 9.10 6.70 -4.96
CA VAL A 17 9.97 5.93 -5.87
C VAL A 17 9.20 5.52 -7.13
N LEU A 18 7.93 5.11 -6.97
CA LEU A 18 7.12 4.67 -8.09
C LEU A 18 6.75 5.83 -9.03
N TYR A 19 6.38 7.00 -8.51
CA TYR A 19 5.88 8.13 -9.31
C TYR A 19 6.83 8.65 -10.42
N PRO A 20 8.14 8.86 -10.19
CA PRO A 20 9.06 9.32 -11.24
C PRO A 20 9.35 8.25 -12.31
N GLU A 21 9.32 6.96 -11.98
CA GLU A 21 9.55 5.89 -12.95
C GLU A 21 8.27 5.48 -13.71
N HIS A 22 7.09 5.71 -13.12
CA HIS A 22 5.78 5.36 -13.68
C HIS A 22 5.09 6.48 -14.47
N ILE A 23 5.82 7.40 -15.11
CA ILE A 23 5.21 8.37 -16.04
C ILE A 23 4.31 7.67 -17.08
N ILE A 24 4.65 6.43 -17.48
CA ILE A 24 3.85 5.60 -18.41
C ILE A 24 2.56 5.06 -17.77
N ILE A 25 2.55 4.79 -16.47
CA ILE A 25 1.40 4.22 -15.72
C ILE A 25 0.45 5.31 -15.24
N ALA A 26 0.97 6.49 -14.89
CA ALA A 26 0.18 7.70 -14.71
C ALA A 26 -0.48 8.14 -16.03
N GLN A 27 0.25 8.09 -17.16
CA GLN A 27 -0.32 8.37 -18.49
C GLN A 27 -1.34 7.33 -18.95
N ARG A 28 -1.22 6.06 -18.51
CA ARG A 28 -2.16 4.98 -18.81
C ARG A 28 -3.14 4.66 -17.68
N LYS A 29 -3.49 5.57 -16.77
CA LYS A 29 -4.49 5.31 -15.70
C LYS A 29 -4.34 3.92 -15.03
N CYS A 30 -3.11 3.41 -14.90
CA CYS A 30 -2.91 2.08 -14.36
C CYS A 30 -3.04 2.20 -12.83
N LYS A 31 -4.13 1.64 -12.30
CA LYS A 31 -4.43 1.62 -10.87
C LYS A 31 -3.42 0.73 -10.15
N VAL A 32 -2.83 1.22 -9.07
CA VAL A 32 -1.93 0.42 -8.22
C VAL A 32 -2.79 -0.52 -7.37
N ILE A 33 -2.49 -1.81 -7.43
CA ILE A 33 -3.10 -2.84 -6.57
C ILE A 33 -2.01 -3.31 -5.60
N LEU A 34 -2.25 -3.12 -4.31
CA LEU A 34 -1.36 -3.52 -3.22
C LEU A 34 -1.83 -4.86 -2.64
N LEU A 35 -0.90 -5.81 -2.57
CA LEU A 35 -1.04 -7.05 -1.80
C LEU A 35 -0.14 -6.96 -0.57
N HIS A 36 -0.72 -7.11 0.61
CA HIS A 36 0.01 -7.13 1.88
C HIS A 36 -0.68 -8.04 2.89
N ASP A 37 0.06 -8.41 3.94
CA ASP A 37 -0.46 -9.23 5.03
C ASP A 37 -1.39 -8.42 5.97
N ASN A 38 -2.37 -9.10 6.55
CA ASN A 38 -3.38 -8.51 7.44
C ASN A 38 -2.89 -8.42 8.90
N VAL A 39 -1.66 -7.98 9.12
CA VAL A 39 -1.11 -7.81 10.47
C VAL A 39 -1.59 -6.46 11.04
N ARG A 40 -1.79 -6.40 12.36
CA ARG A 40 -2.40 -5.25 13.07
C ARG A 40 -1.93 -3.85 12.65
N PRO A 41 -0.63 -3.55 12.39
CA PRO A 41 -0.23 -2.21 11.99
C PRO A 41 -0.72 -1.84 10.58
N HIS A 42 -1.00 -2.82 9.71
CA HIS A 42 -1.38 -2.61 8.31
C HIS A 42 -2.89 -2.39 8.13
N VAL A 43 -3.72 -2.85 9.07
CA VAL A 43 -5.18 -2.60 9.05
C VAL A 43 -5.65 -1.44 9.91
N ALA A 44 -4.71 -0.71 10.51
CA ALA A 44 -4.99 0.51 11.24
C ALA A 44 -5.70 1.53 10.33
N LYS A 45 -6.61 2.32 10.90
CA LYS A 45 -7.38 3.34 10.18
C LYS A 45 -6.47 4.29 9.38
N ILE A 46 -5.36 4.70 9.99
CA ILE A 46 -4.37 5.59 9.35
C ILE A 46 -3.80 5.03 8.04
N ILE A 47 -3.67 3.70 7.93
CA ILE A 47 -3.19 3.04 6.71
C ILE A 47 -4.27 3.02 5.65
N LYS A 48 -5.52 2.69 6.01
CA LYS A 48 -6.66 2.76 5.09
C LYS A 48 -6.85 4.16 4.52
N ASP A 49 -6.74 5.19 5.37
CA ASP A 49 -6.84 6.58 4.96
C ASP A 49 -5.69 6.96 4.01
N THR A 50 -4.47 6.50 4.30
CA THR A 50 -3.29 6.74 3.45
C THR A 50 -3.43 6.06 2.08
N LEU A 51 -3.83 4.79 2.04
CA LEU A 51 -4.02 4.05 0.78
C LEU A 51 -5.14 4.65 -0.08
N SER A 52 -6.22 5.13 0.57
CA SER A 52 -7.28 5.87 -0.12
C SER A 52 -6.77 7.18 -0.72
N ALA A 53 -5.91 7.92 -0.01
CA ALA A 53 -5.31 9.16 -0.51
C ALA A 53 -4.35 8.91 -1.69
N LEU A 54 -3.64 7.77 -1.68
CA LEU A 54 -2.79 7.31 -2.78
C LEU A 54 -3.57 6.69 -3.95
N GLN A 55 -4.88 6.49 -3.80
CA GLN A 55 -5.76 5.81 -4.77
C GLN A 55 -5.35 4.36 -5.07
N TRP A 56 -4.75 3.68 -4.09
CA TRP A 56 -4.34 2.28 -4.22
C TRP A 56 -5.48 1.34 -3.83
N GLU A 57 -5.69 0.30 -4.62
CA GLU A 57 -6.62 -0.79 -4.30
C GLU A 57 -5.92 -1.84 -3.46
N ILE A 58 -6.63 -2.41 -2.48
CA ILE A 58 -6.09 -3.47 -1.63
C ILE A 58 -6.69 -4.79 -2.12
N LEU A 59 -5.83 -5.75 -2.47
CA LEU A 59 -6.29 -7.09 -2.77
C LEU A 59 -6.66 -7.82 -1.46
N PRO A 60 -7.83 -8.47 -1.37
CA PRO A 60 -8.19 -9.22 -0.17
C PRO A 60 -7.20 -10.35 0.08
N HIS A 61 -6.50 -10.31 1.21
CA HIS A 61 -5.60 -11.39 1.65
C HIS A 61 -6.23 -12.18 2.80
N ALA A 62 -6.09 -13.50 2.76
CA ALA A 62 -6.53 -14.36 3.85
C ALA A 62 -5.69 -14.06 5.12
N ALA A 63 -6.34 -14.05 6.28
CA ALA A 63 -5.63 -13.86 7.54
C ALA A 63 -4.67 -15.04 7.78
N TYR A 64 -3.41 -14.74 8.10
CA TYR A 64 -2.39 -15.74 8.44
C TYR A 64 -2.11 -16.78 7.33
N SER A 65 -2.10 -16.35 6.07
CA SER A 65 -1.54 -17.13 4.95
C SER A 65 -0.11 -16.64 4.62
N PRO A 66 0.94 -17.13 5.30
CA PRO A 66 2.32 -16.90 4.90
C PRO A 66 2.74 -17.76 3.69
N ASP A 67 1.99 -18.82 3.39
CA ASP A 67 2.30 -19.82 2.35
C ASP A 67 1.66 -19.55 0.98
N CYS A 68 1.04 -18.37 0.78
CA CYS A 68 0.43 -17.97 -0.49
C CYS A 68 1.34 -17.02 -1.27
#